data_AF-A0A2H5VH76-F1
#
_entry.id   AF-A0A2H5VH76-F1
#
_cell.length_a   1.000
_cell.length_b   1.000
_cell.length_c   1.000
_cell.angle_alpha   90.00
_cell.angle_beta   90.00
_cell.angle_gamma   90.00
#
_symmetry.space_group_name_H-M   'P 1'
#
loop_
_entity.id
_entity.type
_entity.pdbx_description
1 polymer ?
#
loop_
_entity_poly.entity_id
_entity_poly.type
_entity_poly.pdbx_seq_one_letter_code
_entity_poly.pdbx_strand_id
1 'polypeptide(L)' 'MNDLHFYPFYGEWQIEPETGKQIGHKMVLIQWQNNKKVIVWPPEAQTGKPCYPMAQCPGR' A
#
# COMPACT_ATOMS: atom_id res chain seq x y z
N MET A 1 -17.31 -4.42 23.69
CA MET A 1 -16.58 -4.69 22.44
C MET A 1 -15.38 -3.77 22.40
N ASN A 2 -14.19 -4.29 22.08
CA ASN A 2 -12.93 -3.54 22.19
C ASN A 2 -12.75 -2.64 20.96
N ASP A 3 -12.65 -1.32 21.20
CA ASP A 3 -12.24 -0.34 20.20
C ASP A 3 -10.70 -0.28 20.19
N LEU A 4 -10.08 -0.79 19.13
CA LEU A 4 -8.64 -0.89 18.99
C LEU A 4 -8.19 -0.01 17.84
N HIS A 5 -7.52 1.10 18.15
CA HIS A 5 -6.92 2.03 17.19
C HIS A 5 -5.49 2.40 17.63
N PHE A 6 -4.49 2.05 16.83
CA PHE A 6 -3.08 2.34 17.11
C PHE A 6 -2.24 2.36 15.83
N TYR A 7 -0.99 2.83 15.94
CA TYR A 7 -0.06 3.01 14.82
C TYR A 7 1.19 2.15 15.00
N PRO A 8 1.18 0.87 14.57
CA PRO A 8 2.41 0.09 14.44
C PRO A 8 3.32 0.64 13.33
N PHE A 9 4.51 0.06 13.21
CA PHE A 9 5.49 0.39 12.17
C PHE A 9 4.91 0.33 10.73
N TYR A 10 3.90 -0.52 10.51
CA TYR A 10 3.29 -0.75 9.20
C TYR A 10 2.14 0.23 8.87
N GLY A 11 1.91 1.25 9.68
CA GLY A 11 0.87 2.25 9.46
C GLY A 11 -0.32 2.07 10.38
N GLU A 12 -1.46 2.66 10.01
CA GLU A 12 -2.67 2.70 10.83
C GLU A 12 -3.29 1.30 11.00
N TRP A 13 -3.60 0.94 12.25
CA TRP A 13 -4.34 -0.27 12.59
C TRP A 13 -5.61 0.09 13.34
N GLN A 14 -6.76 -0.27 12.79
CA GLN A 14 -8.06 -0.04 13.40
C GLN A 14 -8.99 -1.23 13.17
N ILE A 15 -9.70 -1.66 14.22
CA ILE A 15 -10.69 -2.75 14.17
C ILE A 15 -12.10 -2.19 14.37
N GLU A 16 -13.01 -2.50 13.44
CA GLU A 16 -14.44 -2.23 13.56
C GLU A 16 -15.05 -3.09 14.69
N PRO A 17 -15.58 -2.49 15.77
CA PRO A 17 -15.98 -3.23 16.96
C PRO A 17 -17.12 -4.23 16.74
N GLU A 18 -18.01 -3.96 15.77
CA GLU A 18 -19.17 -4.80 15.49
C GLU A 18 -18.81 -6.09 14.75
N THR A 19 -17.94 -5.99 13.75
CA THR A 19 -17.62 -7.14 12.87
C THR A 19 -16.22 -7.71 13.10
N GLY A 20 -15.36 -7.00 13.82
CA GLY A 20 -13.94 -7.34 13.98
C GLY A 20 -13.08 -7.09 12.72
N LYS A 21 -13.58 -6.31 11.74
CA LYS A 21 -12.84 -6.07 10.48
C LYS A 21 -11.72 -5.06 10.70
N GLN A 22 -10.58 -5.29 10.05
CA GLN A 22 -9.53 -4.30 9.98
C GLN A 22 -9.88 -3.23 8.95
N ILE A 23 -10.10 -2.00 9.40
CA ILE A 23 -10.53 -0.86 8.56
C ILE A 23 -9.45 0.22 8.40
N GLY A 24 -8.40 0.21 9.23
CA GLY A 24 -7.34 1.22 9.20
C GLY A 24 -6.21 0.96 8.18
N HIS A 25 -6.08 -0.27 7.66
CA HIS A 25 -4.93 -0.64 6.85
C HIS A 25 -5.02 -0.10 5.42
N LYS A 26 -4.09 0.81 5.11
CA LYS A 26 -3.97 1.43 3.77
C LYS A 26 -2.90 0.72 2.97
N MET A 27 -3.31 0.12 1.85
CA MET A 27 -2.43 -0.64 0.97
C MET A 27 -1.77 0.27 -0.08
N VAL A 28 -0.50 0.00 -0.37
CA VAL A 28 0.21 0.57 -1.52
C VAL A 28 0.49 -0.53 -2.54
N LEU A 29 0.43 -0.18 -3.83
CA LEU A 29 0.87 -1.05 -4.91
C LEU A 29 2.30 -0.69 -5.27
N ILE A 30 3.20 -1.67 -5.21
CA ILE A 30 4.61 -1.51 -5.56
C ILE A 30 4.90 -2.25 -6.86
N GLN A 31 5.58 -1.56 -7.77
CA GLN A 31 6.16 -2.15 -8.98
C GLN A 31 7.68 -2.04 -8.91
N TRP A 32 8.38 -3.11 -9.24
CA TRP A 32 9.82 -3.05 -9.46
C TRP A 32 10.10 -2.44 -10.82
N GLN A 33 10.88 -1.37 -10.84
CA GLN A 33 11.32 -0.67 -12.06
C GLN A 33 12.79 -0.29 -11.88
N ASN A 34 13.65 -0.57 -12.85
CA ASN A 34 15.07 -0.21 -12.80
C ASN A 34 15.76 -0.63 -11.48
N ASN A 35 15.54 -1.88 -11.05
CA ASN A 35 16.06 -2.44 -9.79
C ASN A 35 15.65 -1.66 -8.52
N LYS A 36 14.60 -0.84 -8.59
CA LYS A 36 14.07 -0.05 -7.46
C LYS A 36 12.59 -0.37 -7.23
N LYS A 37 12.17 -0.31 -5.97
CA LYS A 37 10.75 -0.37 -5.61
C LYS A 37 10.11 0.99 -5.87
N VAL A 38 9.10 1.03 -6.72
CA VAL A 38 8.32 2.23 -7.03
C VAL A 38 6.90 2.03 -6.51
N ILE A 39 6.39 2.95 -5.70
CA ILE A 39 4.98 2.95 -5.29
C ILE A 39 4.19 3.57 -6.45
N VAL A 40 3.31 2.78 -7.07
CA VAL A 40 2.57 3.18 -8.27
C VAL A 40 1.12 3.54 -7.98
N TRP A 41 0.61 3.20 -6.79
CA TRP A 41 -0.74 3.52 -6.33
C TRP A 41 -0.82 3.43 -4.79
N PRO A 42 -1.67 4.21 -4.10
CA PRO A 42 -2.58 5.24 -4.62
C PRO A 42 -1.86 6.55 -5.01
N PRO A 43 -2.49 7.45 -5.79
CA PRO A 43 -1.85 8.66 -6.30
C PRO A 43 -1.23 9.54 -5.21
N GLU A 44 -1.86 9.63 -4.04
CA GLU A 44 -1.39 10.40 -2.90
C GLU A 44 -0.10 9.88 -2.27
N ALA A 45 0.23 8.60 -2.48
CA ALA A 45 1.45 7.96 -1.99
C ALA A 45 2.41 7.56 -3.13
N GLN A 46 2.08 7.93 -4.36
CA GLN A 46 2.79 7.50 -5.56
C GLN A 46 4.18 8.13 -5.65
N THR A 47 5.21 7.30 -5.80
CA THR A 47 6.58 7.76 -6.07
C THR A 47 6.96 7.67 -7.54
N GLY A 48 6.14 7.02 -8.37
CA GLY A 48 6.32 6.97 -9.83
C GLY A 48 5.15 6.32 -10.55
N LYS A 49 5.05 6.53 -11.87
CA LYS A 49 3.96 5.97 -12.68
C LYS A 49 4.09 4.46 -12.85
N PRO A 50 2.97 3.71 -12.92
CA PRO A 50 3.04 2.31 -13.33
C PRO A 50 3.62 2.20 -14.73
N CYS A 51 4.58 1.30 -14.91
CA CYS A 51 5.09 0.95 -16.22
C CYS A 51 4.19 -0.09 -16.89
N TYR A 52 3.68 0.25 -18.06
CA TYR A 52 2.84 -0.61 -18.87
C TYR A 52 3.14 -0.38 -20.36
N PRO A 53 3.30 -1.44 -21.18
CA PRO A 53 3.21 -2.86 -20.83
C PRO A 53 4.36 -3.34 -19.93
N MET A 54 4.09 -4.29 -19.04
CA MET A 54 5.08 -4.84 -18.08
C MET A 54 6.36 -5.37 -18.75
N ALA A 55 6.27 -5.84 -19.99
CA ALA A 55 7.42 -6.34 -20.75
C ALA A 55 8.42 -5.24 -21.15
N GLN A 56 7.96 -3.99 -21.20
CA GLN A 56 8.76 -2.84 -21.61
C GLN A 56 9.32 -2.06 -20.40
N CYS A 57 9.10 -2.58 -19.19
CA CYS A 57 9.60 -1.93 -17.98
C CYS A 57 11.13 -2.02 -17.93
N PRO A 58 11.84 -0.88 -17.95
CA PRO A 58 13.29 -0.90 -17.93
C PRO A 58 13.80 -1.50 -16.61
N GLY A 59 14.89 -2.27 -16.70
CA GLY A 59 15.52 -2.98 -15.58
C GLY A 59 14.70 -4.14 -15.01
N ARG A 60 14.09 -4.93 -15.91
CA ARG A 60 13.68 -6.30 -15.66
C ARG A 60 14.74 -7.28 -16.16
#